data_AF-A0A645EZ55-F1
#
_entry.id   AF-A0A645EZ55-F1
#
_cell.length_a   1.000
_cell.length_b   1.000
_cell.length_c   1.000
_cell.angle_alpha   90.00
_cell.angle_beta   90.00
_cell.angle_gamma   90.00
#
_symmetry.space_group_name_H-M   'P 1'
#
loop_
_entity.id
_entity.type
_entity.pdbx_description
1 polymer ?
#
loop_
_entity_poly.entity_id
_entity_poly.type
_entity_poly.pdbx_seq_one_letter_code
_entity_poly.pdbx_strand_id
1 'polypeptide(L)'
;MIADQVVGMLGGHPNPLYVTAVLFLLSGGLTQFMSNTACTALLAPIGISIAKGLGASPQAVLMAIAVAASCAFSTPVGTPPNTLVLGPGQYRFMDYVKAGTGLVVVCFIVSIIIIPIVWPFFPK
;
A
#
# COMPACT_ATOMS: atom_id res chain seq x y z
N MET A 1 26.35 13.35 -4.13
CA MET A 1 26.03 14.09 -5.37
C MET A 1 24.99 13.41 -6.29
N ILE A 2 24.60 12.12 -6.11
CA ILE A 2 23.33 11.59 -6.68
C ILE A 2 22.21 11.68 -5.62
N ALA A 3 22.56 11.42 -4.36
CA ALA A 3 21.65 11.59 -3.22
C ALA A 3 21.04 13.00 -3.16
N ASP A 4 21.83 14.05 -3.39
CA ASP A 4 21.37 15.44 -3.35
C ASP A 4 20.43 15.80 -4.52
N GLN A 5 20.60 15.17 -5.69
CA GLN A 5 19.69 15.35 -6.83
C GLN A 5 18.37 14.60 -6.61
N VAL A 6 18.40 13.42 -6.00
CA VAL A 6 17.20 12.68 -5.62
C VAL A 6 16.43 13.46 -4.54
N VAL A 7 17.13 13.97 -3.53
CA VAL A 7 16.55 14.85 -2.48
C VAL A 7 16.04 16.18 -3.06
N GLY A 8 16.73 16.73 -4.07
CA GLY A 8 16.32 17.95 -4.78
C GLY A 8 15.07 17.78 -5.64
N MET A 9 14.86 16.60 -6.25
CA MET A 9 13.60 16.27 -6.94
C MET A 9 12.47 15.90 -5.96
N LEU A 10 12.81 15.51 -4.72
CA LEU A 10 11.87 15.12 -3.67
C LEU A 10 11.30 16.30 -2.85
N GLY A 11 11.89 17.50 -2.97
CA GLY A 11 11.58 18.63 -2.10
C GLY A 11 12.14 18.40 -0.69
N GLY A 12 12.76 19.42 -0.10
CA GLY A 12 13.53 19.34 1.16
C GLY A 12 12.75 18.99 2.44
N HIS A 13 11.61 18.32 2.35
CA HIS A 13 10.82 17.83 3.47
C HIS A 13 10.46 16.36 3.21
N PRO A 14 10.53 15.46 4.21
CA PRO A 14 10.00 14.10 4.07
C PRO A 14 8.53 14.20 3.68
N ASN A 15 8.21 14.02 2.41
CA ASN A 15 6.89 14.29 1.89
C ASN A 15 5.98 13.08 2.24
N PRO A 16 4.91 13.28 3.03
CA PRO A 16 3.96 12.23 3.40
C PRO A 16 3.45 11.41 2.21
N LEU A 17 3.35 12.04 1.03
CA LEU A 17 2.94 11.40 -0.22
C LEU A 17 3.91 10.27 -0.61
N TYR A 18 5.22 10.50 -0.52
CA TYR A 18 6.23 9.50 -0.89
C TYR A 18 6.27 8.35 0.10
N VAL A 19 6.19 8.64 1.40
CA VAL A 19 6.14 7.61 2.45
C VAL A 19 4.91 6.73 2.25
N THR A 20 3.75 7.34 2.02
CA THR A 20 2.49 6.63 1.73
C THR A 20 2.61 5.78 0.47
N ALA A 21 3.17 6.33 -0.61
CA ALA A 21 3.35 5.61 -1.87
C ALA A 21 4.21 4.36 -1.73
N VAL A 22 5.37 4.47 -1.06
CA VAL A 22 6.29 3.35 -0.85
C VAL A 22 5.64 2.27 0.02
N LEU A 23 5.01 2.66 1.13
CA LEU A 23 4.32 1.73 2.01
C LEU A 23 3.16 1.02 1.30
N PHE A 24 2.43 1.76 0.46
CA PHE A 24 1.33 1.19 -0.31
C PHE A 24 1.82 0.16 -1.33
N LEU A 25 2.87 0.47 -2.10
CA LEU A 25 3.41 -0.46 -3.08
C LEU A 25 3.96 -1.72 -2.42
N LEU A 26 4.65 -1.56 -1.29
CA LEU A 26 5.20 -2.68 -0.52
C LEU A 26 4.09 -3.59 0.03
N SER A 27 3.11 -3.00 0.71
CA SER A 27 2.01 -3.75 1.34
C SER A 27 1.01 -4.30 0.32
N GLY A 28 0.64 -3.49 -0.67
CA GLY A 28 -0.22 -3.87 -1.79
C GLY A 28 0.35 -5.00 -2.63
N GLY A 29 1.67 -4.99 -2.86
CA GLY A 29 2.37 -6.06 -3.56
C GLY A 29 2.42 -7.35 -2.74
N LEU A 30 2.76 -7.26 -1.45
CA LEU A 30 2.82 -8.43 -0.56
C LEU A 30 1.44 -9.09 -0.38
N THR A 31 0.38 -8.29 -0.26
CA THR A 31 -0.98 -8.81 -0.06
C THR A 31 -1.56 -9.54 -1.27
N GLN A 32 -0.91 -9.46 -2.45
CA GLN A 32 -1.29 -10.30 -3.58
C GLN A 32 -0.90 -11.77 -3.37
N PHE A 33 0.03 -12.07 -2.46
CA PHE A 33 0.56 -13.42 -2.25
C PHE A 33 0.18 -14.02 -0.89
N MET A 34 -0.36 -13.22 0.02
CA MET A 34 -0.78 -13.65 1.35
C MET A 34 -2.08 -12.94 1.76
N SER A 35 -2.74 -13.43 2.81
CA SER A 35 -3.97 -12.79 3.30
C SER A 35 -3.71 -11.37 3.82
N ASN A 36 -4.71 -10.48 3.67
CA ASN A 36 -4.64 -9.09 4.12
C ASN A 36 -4.24 -8.99 5.60
N THR A 37 -4.77 -9.88 6.44
CA THR A 37 -4.47 -9.95 7.87
C THR A 37 -3.02 -10.35 8.14
N ALA A 38 -2.50 -11.36 7.42
CA ALA A 38 -1.11 -11.78 7.56
C ALA A 38 -0.14 -10.69 7.10
N CYS A 39 -0.43 -10.04 5.97
CA CYS A 39 0.35 -8.92 5.45
C CYS A 39 0.39 -7.76 6.46
N THR A 40 -0.76 -7.36 6.99
CA THR A 40 -0.86 -6.27 7.96
C THR A 40 -0.14 -6.61 9.26
N ALA A 41 -0.32 -7.82 9.80
CA ALA A 41 0.34 -8.25 11.03
C ALA A 41 1.87 -8.29 10.90
N LEU A 42 2.38 -8.69 9.74
CA LEU A 42 3.82 -8.72 9.43
C LEU A 42 4.39 -7.30 9.26
N LEU A 43 3.67 -6.42 8.55
CA LEU A 43 4.14 -5.09 8.23
C LEU A 43 3.92 -4.06 9.34
N ALA A 44 2.95 -4.27 10.25
CA ALA A 44 2.68 -3.36 11.35
C ALA A 44 3.92 -3.03 12.22
N PRO A 45 4.69 -4.00 12.74
CA PRO A 45 5.90 -3.69 13.54
C PRO A 45 6.98 -2.98 12.73
N ILE A 46 7.10 -3.29 11.43
CA ILE A 46 8.04 -2.64 10.50
C ILE A 46 7.61 -1.19 10.27
N GLY A 47 6.32 -0.96 10.01
CA GLY A 47 5.73 0.36 9.84
C GLY A 47 5.91 1.25 11.07
N ILE A 48 5.70 0.73 12.28
CA ILE A 48 5.94 1.48 13.52
C ILE A 48 7.42 1.88 13.65
N SER A 49 8.34 1.01 13.24
CA SER A 49 9.78 1.29 13.27
C SER A 49 10.16 2.37 12.26
N ILE A 50 9.59 2.31 11.05
CA ILE A 50 9.73 3.33 9.99
C ILE A 50 9.17 4.68 10.46
N ALA A 51 7.98 4.68 11.09
CA ALA A 51 7.35 5.88 11.63
C ALA A 51 8.26 6.57 12.64
N LYS A 52 8.82 5.81 13.59
CA LYS A 52 9.77 6.32 14.60
C LYS A 52 11.05 6.88 13.96
N GLY A 53 11.62 6.18 12.96
CA GLY A 53 12.83 6.62 12.27
C GLY A 53 12.64 7.90 11.45
N LEU A 54 11.43 8.10 10.90
CA LEU A 54 11.07 9.31 10.14
C LEU A 54 10.53 10.45 11.01
N GLY A 55 10.26 10.22 12.29
CA GLY A 55 9.51 11.17 13.12
C GLY A 55 8.05 11.35 12.68
N ALA A 56 7.50 10.37 11.97
CA ALA A 56 6.13 10.38 11.47
C ALA A 56 5.14 9.73 12.47
N SER A 57 3.86 10.07 12.37
CA SER A 57 2.76 9.46 13.10
C SER A 57 2.68 7.96 12.82
N PRO A 58 2.82 7.08 13.82
CA PRO A 58 2.65 5.64 13.65
C PRO A 58 1.26 5.27 13.17
N GLN A 59 0.23 6.05 13.54
CA GLN A 59 -1.14 5.83 13.09
C GLN A 59 -1.26 6.03 11.58
N ALA A 60 -0.65 7.09 11.02
CA ALA A 60 -0.71 7.37 9.58
C ALA A 60 -0.03 6.27 8.76
N VAL A 61 1.14 5.80 9.22
CA VAL A 61 1.89 4.70 8.60
C VAL A 61 1.10 3.39 8.65
N LEU A 62 0.50 3.06 9.81
CA LEU A 62 -0.31 1.86 9.96
C LEU A 62 -1.56 1.89 9.07
N MET A 63 -2.20 3.06 8.93
CA MET A 63 -3.34 3.22 8.03
C MET A 63 -2.94 3.04 6.56
N ALA A 64 -1.78 3.59 6.14
CA ALA A 64 -1.24 3.35 4.81
C ALA A 64 -1.03 1.86 4.51
N ILE A 65 -0.47 1.12 5.48
CA ILE A 65 -0.27 -0.33 5.37
C ILE A 65 -1.62 -1.07 5.34
N ALA A 66 -2.54 -0.77 6.25
CA ALA A 66 -3.81 -1.48 6.35
C ALA A 66 -4.70 -1.29 5.10
N VAL A 67 -4.73 -0.06 4.56
CA VAL A 67 -5.47 0.24 3.33
C VAL A 67 -4.84 -0.47 2.14
N ALA A 68 -3.50 -0.43 2.01
CA ALA A 68 -2.79 -1.09 0.94
C ALA A 68 -2.93 -2.62 0.98
N ALA A 69 -2.82 -3.22 2.18
CA ALA A 69 -3.06 -4.65 2.40
C ALA A 69 -4.50 -5.05 2.06
N SER A 70 -5.46 -4.13 2.09
CA SER A 70 -6.84 -4.42 1.70
C SER A 70 -7.04 -4.47 0.18
N CYS A 71 -6.09 -3.96 -0.61
CA CYS A 71 -6.16 -3.89 -2.08
C CYS A 71 -5.67 -5.18 -2.78
N ALA A 72 -6.07 -6.34 -2.29
CA ALA A 72 -5.75 -7.65 -2.86
C ALA A 72 -6.63 -8.01 -4.09
N PHE A 73 -6.52 -7.23 -5.17
CA PHE A 73 -7.40 -7.36 -6.34
C PHE A 73 -6.75 -8.03 -7.57
N SER A 74 -5.43 -7.95 -7.71
CA SER A 74 -4.71 -8.40 -8.92
C SER A 74 -4.52 -9.91 -8.98
N THR A 75 -4.64 -10.62 -7.86
CA THR A 75 -4.49 -12.08 -7.84
C THR A 75 -5.73 -12.79 -7.28
N PRO A 76 -6.06 -13.97 -7.82
CA PRO A 76 -7.14 -14.79 -7.28
C PRO A 76 -6.79 -15.43 -5.93
N VAL A 77 -5.50 -15.54 -5.62
CA VAL A 77 -4.97 -16.20 -4.40
C VAL A 77 -5.01 -15.27 -3.17
N GLY A 78 -5.05 -13.94 -3.38
CA GLY A 78 -4.94 -12.97 -2.29
C GLY A 78 -6.13 -13.00 -1.32
N THR A 79 -7.33 -13.36 -1.78
CA THR A 79 -8.53 -13.44 -0.92
C THR A 79 -9.44 -14.64 -1.28
N PRO A 80 -10.05 -15.30 -0.28
CA PRO A 80 -10.93 -16.46 -0.52
C PRO A 80 -12.09 -16.21 -1.50
N PRO A 81 -12.76 -15.03 -1.51
CA PRO A 81 -13.79 -14.73 -2.50
C PRO A 81 -13.27 -14.79 -3.94
N ASN A 82 -12.10 -14.22 -4.23
CA ASN A 82 -11.53 -14.22 -5.59
C ASN A 82 -11.19 -15.63 -6.07
N THR A 83 -10.77 -16.53 -5.16
CA THR A 83 -10.55 -17.93 -5.49
C THR A 83 -11.87 -18.66 -5.76
N LEU A 84 -12.91 -18.40 -4.96
CA LEU A 84 -14.21 -19.09 -5.06
C LEU A 84 -14.92 -18.84 -6.39
N VAL A 85 -14.82 -17.63 -6.94
CA VAL A 85 -15.43 -17.30 -8.25
C VAL A 85 -14.59 -17.71 -9.46
N LEU A 86 -13.33 -18.13 -9.28
CA LEU A 86 -12.44 -18.49 -10.39
C LEU A 86 -12.99 -19.68 -11.21
N GLY A 87 -13.45 -20.73 -10.53
CA GLY A 87 -14.02 -21.92 -11.19
C GLY A 87 -15.40 -21.67 -11.82
N PRO A 88 -16.43 -21.29 -11.03
CA PRO A 88 -17.79 -21.08 -11.52
C PRO A 88 -17.91 -19.92 -12.52
N GLY A 89 -17.08 -18.88 -12.38
CA GLY A 89 -17.07 -17.72 -13.27
C GLY A 89 -16.25 -17.90 -14.55
N GLN A 90 -15.60 -19.05 -14.74
CA GLN A 90 -14.69 -19.33 -15.87
C GLN A 90 -13.58 -18.28 -16.06
N TYR A 91 -13.19 -17.60 -14.97
CA TYR A 91 -12.16 -16.57 -15.01
C TYR A 91 -10.76 -17.19 -15.08
N ARG A 92 -9.88 -16.60 -15.87
CA ARG A 92 -8.46 -16.93 -15.91
C ARG A 92 -7.68 -16.03 -14.95
N PHE A 93 -6.51 -16.49 -14.51
CA PHE A 93 -5.60 -15.69 -13.67
C PHE A 93 -5.28 -14.31 -14.30
N MET A 94 -5.16 -14.24 -15.63
CA MET A 94 -4.93 -12.99 -16.36
C MET A 94 -6.11 -12.01 -16.38
N ASP A 95 -7.33 -12.48 -16.16
CA ASP A 95 -8.49 -11.59 -16.07
C ASP A 95 -8.43 -10.78 -14.76
N TYR A 96 -8.00 -11.43 -13.67
CA TYR A 96 -7.73 -10.77 -12.38
C TYR A 96 -6.57 -9.79 -12.47
N VAL A 97 -5.46 -10.13 -13.13
CA VAL A 97 -4.33 -9.20 -13.24
C VAL A 97 -4.71 -7.98 -14.06
N LYS A 98 -5.46 -8.12 -15.17
CA LYS A 98 -5.88 -6.98 -15.99
C LYS A 98 -6.87 -6.07 -15.26
N ALA A 99 -7.95 -6.65 -14.71
CA ALA A 99 -8.98 -5.86 -14.02
C ALA A 99 -8.49 -5.33 -12.66
N GLY A 100 -7.85 -6.19 -11.88
CA GLY A 100 -7.37 -5.90 -10.54
C GLY A 100 -6.25 -4.87 -10.52
N THR A 101 -5.29 -4.93 -11.45
CA THR A 101 -4.20 -3.94 -11.49
C THR A 101 -4.72 -2.53 -11.77
N GLY A 102 -5.73 -2.39 -12.64
CA GLY A 102 -6.41 -1.11 -12.85
C GLY A 102 -7.04 -0.58 -11.56
N LEU A 103 -7.73 -1.44 -10.81
CA LEU A 103 -8.35 -1.07 -9.53
C LEU A 103 -7.30 -0.73 -8.46
N VAL A 104 -6.20 -1.47 -8.38
CA VAL A 104 -5.08 -1.20 -7.47
C VAL A 104 -4.47 0.18 -7.75
N VAL A 105 -4.30 0.57 -9.03
CA VAL A 105 -3.80 1.90 -9.40
C VAL A 105 -4.75 3.01 -8.94
N VAL A 106 -6.06 2.81 -9.10
CA VAL A 106 -7.06 3.77 -8.59
C VAL A 106 -6.96 3.88 -7.08
N CYS A 107 -6.93 2.75 -6.36
CA CYS A 107 -6.78 2.73 -4.91
C CYS A 107 -5.47 3.38 -4.44
N PHE A 108 -4.37 3.19 -5.18
CA PHE A 108 -3.08 3.81 -4.91
C PHE A 108 -3.17 5.34 -4.99
N ILE A 109 -3.72 5.88 -6.08
CA ILE A 109 -3.89 7.33 -6.27
C ILE A 109 -4.78 7.91 -5.16
N VAL A 110 -5.91 7.26 -4.88
CA VAL A 110 -6.85 7.69 -3.83
C VAL A 110 -6.18 7.66 -2.45
N SER A 111 -5.42 6.60 -2.14
CA SER A 111 -4.74 6.45 -0.85
C SER A 111 -3.64 7.48 -0.65
N ILE A 112 -2.87 7.78 -1.69
CA ILE A 112 -1.84 8.83 -1.67
C ILE A 112 -2.45 10.19 -1.32
N ILE A 113 -3.66 10.49 -1.79
CA ILE A 113 -4.31 11.78 -1.54
C ILE A 113 -5.02 11.78 -0.18
N ILE A 114 -5.83 10.77 0.11
CA ILE A 114 -6.72 10.76 1.29
C ILE A 114 -5.93 10.51 2.59
N ILE A 115 -4.98 9.58 2.59
CA ILE A 115 -4.32 9.17 3.84
C ILE A 115 -3.56 10.33 4.48
N PRO A 116 -2.74 11.14 3.76
CA PRO A 116 -2.10 12.31 4.35
C PRO A 116 -3.06 13.42 4.79
N ILE A 117 -4.25 13.53 4.18
CA ILE A 117 -5.27 14.52 4.55
C ILE A 117 -5.95 14.14 5.86
N VAL A 118 -6.34 12.86 6.00
CA VAL A 118 -7.06 12.38 7.19
C VAL A 118 -6.09 12.07 8.34
N TRP A 119 -4.92 11.51 8.02
CA TRP A 119 -3.86 11.20 8.96
C TRP A 119 -2.57 11.94 8.57
N PRO A 120 -2.37 13.17 9.05
CA PRO A 120 -1.13 13.88 8.80
C PRO A 120 0.05 13.11 9.40
N PHE A 121 1.02 12.77 8.56
CA PHE A 121 2.22 12.04 8.98
C PHE A 121 3.10 12.89 9.90
N PHE A 122 3.11 14.21 9.71
CA PHE A 122 3.85 15.15 10.55
C PHE A 122 2.86 16.13 11.18
N PRO A 123 2.18 15.75 12.28
CA PRO A 123 1.44 16.71 13.07
C PRO A 123 2.44 17.75 13.64
N LYS A 124 2.10 19.04 13.51
CA LYS A 124 2.86 20.14 14.11
C LYS A 124 2.82 20.07 15.64
#